data_AF-A0A1M3QX83-F1
#
_entry.id   AF-A0A1M3QX83-F1
#
_cell.length_a   1.000
_cell.length_b   1.000
_cell.length_c   1.000
_cell.angle_alpha   90.00
_cell.angle_beta   90.00
_cell.angle_gamma   90.00
#
_symmetry.space_group_name_H-M   'P 1'
#
loop_
_entity.id
_entity.type
_entity.pdbx_description
1 polymer ?
#
loop_
_entity_poly.entity_id
_entity_poly.type
_entity_poly.pdbx_seq_one_letter_code
_entity_poly.pdbx_strand_id
1 'polypeptide(L)'
;MSSLNNILRIKQQPYNLLLITGLLFALFSLFSDKRNTLDFHLHDTYFVIAFSHFLGLLAVIPFFIWAIYFFCKKIIYSLKLTWLHTLLTIIMLLIFAFSSLIDNNYPIDPTPKRYYDYSEWNSFKAFSSYTKIIALIFLVFLAAQVILVINLAAGTIRLPRKRD
;
A
#
# COMPACT_ATOMS: atom_id res chain seq x y z
N MET A 1 17.14 -15.04 21.70
CA MET A 1 17.15 -14.42 20.34
C MET A 1 17.27 -15.42 19.18
N SER A 2 17.54 -16.72 19.39
CA SER A 2 17.64 -17.70 18.28
C SER A 2 16.30 -18.24 17.75
N SER A 3 15.21 -18.26 18.55
CA SER A 3 13.93 -18.85 18.12
C SER A 3 13.10 -17.95 17.21
N LEU A 4 13.08 -16.62 17.44
CA LEU A 4 12.37 -15.65 16.59
C LEU A 4 12.91 -15.61 15.15
N ASN A 5 14.24 -15.78 14.99
CA ASN A 5 14.87 -15.85 13.68
C ASN A 5 14.44 -17.08 12.86
N ASN A 6 14.08 -18.18 13.53
CA ASN A 6 13.57 -19.38 12.87
C ASN A 6 12.11 -19.24 12.41
N ILE A 7 11.32 -18.38 13.04
CA ILE A 7 9.90 -18.20 12.71
C ILE A 7 9.74 -17.28 11.49
N LEU A 8 10.43 -16.14 11.47
CA LEU A 8 10.23 -15.12 10.43
C LEU A 8 11.20 -15.24 9.24
N ARG A 9 12.35 -15.92 9.38
CA ARG A 9 13.33 -16.21 8.29
C ARG A 9 13.45 -15.11 7.22
N ILE A 10 13.55 -13.84 7.62
CA ILE A 10 13.36 -12.68 6.73
C ILE A 10 14.36 -12.68 5.57
N LYS A 11 15.59 -13.15 5.81
CA LYS A 11 16.61 -13.28 4.77
C LYS A 11 16.18 -14.22 3.63
N GLN A 12 15.46 -15.30 3.96
CA GLN A 12 14.99 -16.29 2.99
C GLN A 12 13.56 -16.01 2.50
N GLN A 13 12.76 -15.31 3.30
CA GLN A 13 11.34 -15.03 3.07
C GLN A 13 11.07 -13.55 3.34
N PRO A 14 11.52 -12.65 2.45
CA PRO A 14 11.41 -11.21 2.66
C PRO A 14 9.96 -10.74 2.77
N TYR A 15 9.02 -11.45 2.13
CA TYR A 15 7.59 -11.14 2.22
C TYR A 15 7.06 -11.16 3.67
N ASN A 16 7.73 -11.82 4.62
CA ASN A 16 7.35 -11.76 6.04
C ASN A 16 7.48 -10.34 6.64
N LEU A 17 8.22 -9.44 6.00
CA LEU A 17 8.18 -8.01 6.34
C LEU A 17 6.79 -7.41 6.13
N LEU A 18 6.05 -7.85 5.10
CA LEU A 18 4.68 -7.39 4.86
C LEU A 18 3.74 -7.80 5.99
N LEU A 19 3.91 -9.01 6.55
CA LEU A 19 3.15 -9.44 7.73
C LEU A 19 3.40 -8.50 8.91
N ILE A 20 4.67 -8.16 9.15
CA ILE A 20 5.05 -7.24 10.24
C ILE A 20 4.46 -5.84 9.97
N THR A 21 4.57 -5.33 8.74
CA THR A 21 3.99 -4.03 8.36
C THR A 21 2.48 -4.00 8.53
N GLY A 22 1.76 -5.06 8.12
CA GLY A 22 0.32 -5.19 8.33
C GLY A 22 -0.04 -5.22 9.82
N LEU A 23 0.69 -5.97 10.64
CA LEU A 23 0.51 -5.99 12.09
C LEU A 23 0.76 -4.60 12.70
N LEU A 24 1.78 -3.88 12.26
CA LEU A 24 2.05 -2.53 12.73
C LEU A 24 0.90 -1.60 12.39
N PHE A 25 0.40 -1.58 11.14
CA PHE A 25 -0.74 -0.74 10.78
C PHE A 25 -2.01 -1.13 11.54
N ALA A 26 -2.27 -2.42 11.75
CA ALA A 26 -3.40 -2.89 12.55
C ALA A 26 -3.27 -2.45 14.01
N LEU A 27 -2.08 -2.57 14.61
CA LEU A 27 -1.82 -2.08 15.97
C LEU A 27 -2.01 -0.56 16.05
N PHE A 28 -1.40 0.21 15.14
CA PHE A 28 -1.59 1.66 15.10
C PHE A 28 -3.05 2.04 14.90
N SER A 29 -3.80 1.31 14.08
CA SER A 29 -5.24 1.50 13.90
C SER A 29 -6.01 1.36 15.22
N LEU A 30 -5.68 0.36 16.04
CA LEU A 30 -6.34 0.13 17.33
C LEU A 30 -6.02 1.20 18.39
N PHE A 31 -4.81 1.76 18.36
CA PHE A 31 -4.33 2.74 19.34
C PHE A 31 -4.49 4.21 18.91
N SER A 32 -4.81 4.48 17.63
CA SER A 32 -5.00 5.85 17.14
C SER A 32 -6.30 6.47 17.65
N ASP A 33 -6.25 7.77 17.95
CA ASP A 33 -7.44 8.52 18.36
C ASP A 33 -8.50 8.52 17.25
N LYS A 34 -9.72 8.13 17.62
CA LYS A 34 -10.88 8.07 16.71
C LYS A 34 -11.43 9.45 16.37
N ARG A 35 -11.01 10.49 17.09
CA ARG A 35 -11.41 11.90 16.82
C ARG A 35 -10.68 12.50 15.63
N ASN A 36 -9.53 11.94 15.23
CA ASN A 36 -8.86 12.34 13.99
C ASN A 36 -9.63 11.71 12.82
N THR A 37 -10.26 12.54 11.99
CA THR A 37 -11.10 12.09 10.88
C THR A 37 -10.49 12.48 9.55
N LEU A 38 -10.63 11.60 8.56
CA LEU A 38 -10.40 11.91 7.16
C LEU A 38 -11.74 12.18 6.50
N ASP A 39 -11.78 13.28 5.77
CA ASP A 39 -13.00 13.82 5.20
C ASP A 39 -12.90 13.79 3.68
N PHE A 40 -13.84 13.09 3.04
CA PHE A 40 -13.91 12.94 1.59
C PHE A 40 -15.28 13.38 1.07
N HIS A 41 -15.29 14.12 -0.03
CA HIS A 41 -16.52 14.49 -0.73
C HIS A 41 -16.70 13.56 -1.92
N LEU A 42 -17.77 12.76 -1.91
CA LEU A 42 -18.09 11.83 -2.99
C LEU A 42 -19.43 12.24 -3.60
N HIS A 43 -19.38 12.78 -4.82
CA HIS A 43 -20.51 13.47 -5.45
C HIS A 43 -21.06 14.54 -4.52
N ASP A 44 -22.29 14.38 -4.03
CA ASP A 44 -22.96 15.34 -3.13
C ASP A 44 -22.98 14.86 -1.66
N THR A 45 -22.28 13.75 -1.35
CA THR A 45 -22.26 13.16 0.00
C THR A 45 -20.92 13.39 0.69
N TYR A 46 -20.97 13.78 1.97
CA TYR A 46 -19.79 13.90 2.81
C TYR A 46 -19.53 12.59 3.57
N PHE A 47 -18.37 11.98 3.32
CA PHE A 47 -17.91 10.80 4.04
C PHE A 47 -16.83 11.20 5.05
N VAL A 48 -17.11 10.96 6.33
CA VAL A 48 -16.18 11.13 7.44
C VAL A 48 -15.78 9.77 7.93
N ILE A 49 -14.49 9.43 7.82
CA ILE A 49 -13.95 8.16 8.27
C ILE A 49 -12.87 8.44 9.30
N ALA A 50 -12.97 7.85 10.49
CA ALA A 50 -11.89 8.01 11.47
C ALA A 50 -10.57 7.46 10.91
N PHE A 51 -9.48 8.18 11.14
CA PHE A 51 -8.14 7.83 10.69
C PHE A 51 -7.71 6.43 11.15
N SER A 52 -8.21 6.00 12.31
CA SER A 52 -8.08 4.62 12.80
C SER A 52 -8.60 3.58 11.80
N HIS A 53 -9.78 3.79 11.21
CA HIS A 53 -10.35 2.86 10.22
C HIS A 53 -9.57 2.89 8.91
N PHE A 54 -9.06 4.05 8.51
CA PHE A 54 -8.20 4.16 7.33
C PHE A 54 -6.90 3.35 7.48
N LEU A 55 -6.22 3.45 8.63
CA LEU A 55 -5.06 2.61 8.92
C LEU A 55 -5.42 1.12 8.96
N GLY A 56 -6.61 0.79 9.47
CA GLY A 56 -7.12 -0.58 9.49
C GLY A 56 -7.32 -1.13 8.07
N LEU A 57 -7.90 -0.33 7.17
CA LEU A 57 -8.02 -0.67 5.75
C LEU A 57 -6.64 -0.82 5.09
N LEU A 58 -5.72 0.10 5.39
CA LEU A 58 -4.35 0.05 4.86
C LEU A 58 -3.60 -1.21 5.31
N ALA A 59 -3.88 -1.73 6.50
CA ALA A 59 -3.31 -2.97 7.02
C ALA A 59 -3.73 -4.21 6.21
N VAL A 60 -4.90 -4.21 5.58
CA VAL A 60 -5.41 -5.34 4.77
C VAL A 60 -4.51 -5.61 3.56
N ILE A 61 -4.00 -4.57 2.92
CA ILE A 61 -3.18 -4.67 1.71
C ILE A 61 -1.92 -5.54 1.92
N PRO A 62 -1.01 -5.23 2.87
CA PRO A 62 0.18 -6.04 3.09
C PRO A 62 -0.16 -7.44 3.61
N PHE A 63 -1.24 -7.64 4.36
CA PHE A 63 -1.70 -8.99 4.73
C PHE A 63 -2.13 -9.81 3.52
N PHE A 64 -2.88 -9.21 2.61
CA PHE A 64 -3.33 -9.87 1.39
C PHE A 64 -2.15 -10.28 0.50
N ILE A 65 -1.21 -9.36 0.27
CA ILE A 65 0.01 -9.64 -0.50
C ILE A 65 0.88 -10.70 0.19
N TRP A 66 1.02 -10.62 1.52
CA TRP A 66 1.73 -11.64 2.29
C TRP A 66 1.08 -13.02 2.13
N ALA A 67 -0.26 -13.10 2.21
CA ALA A 67 -0.99 -14.34 2.04
C ALA A 67 -0.74 -14.94 0.65
N ILE A 68 -0.76 -14.12 -0.41
CA ILE A 68 -0.40 -14.56 -1.78
C ILE A 68 0.99 -15.20 -1.79
N TYR A 69 2.02 -14.53 -1.26
CA TYR A 69 3.37 -15.10 -1.21
C TYR A 69 3.46 -16.37 -0.37
N PHE A 70 2.75 -16.41 0.75
CA PHE A 70 2.75 -17.56 1.65
C PHE A 70 2.17 -18.81 0.97
N PHE A 71 1.02 -18.67 0.30
CA PHE A 71 0.39 -19.78 -0.43
C PHE A 71 1.14 -20.12 -1.72
N CYS A 72 1.69 -19.13 -2.42
CA CYS A 72 2.42 -19.31 -3.68
C CYS A 72 3.93 -19.54 -3.50
N LYS A 73 4.42 -19.82 -2.29
CA LYS A 73 5.87 -19.93 -2.01
C LYS A 73 6.63 -20.94 -2.88
N LYS A 74 5.96 -21.97 -3.39
CA LYS A 74 6.54 -23.01 -4.25
C LYS A 74 6.79 -22.54 -5.69
N ILE A 75 6.08 -21.50 -6.13
CA ILE A 75 6.11 -20.98 -7.50
C ILE A 75 6.79 -19.60 -7.58
N ILE A 76 7.57 -19.22 -6.56
CA ILE A 76 8.34 -17.97 -6.59
C ILE A 76 9.56 -18.17 -7.48
N TYR A 77 9.69 -17.34 -8.52
CA TYR A 77 10.82 -17.41 -9.45
C TYR A 77 12.14 -16.90 -8.85
N SER A 78 12.12 -15.73 -8.21
CA SER A 78 13.32 -15.03 -7.76
C SER A 78 13.16 -14.37 -6.39
N LEU A 79 14.11 -14.65 -5.51
CA LEU A 79 14.20 -14.01 -4.20
C LEU A 79 14.50 -12.50 -4.32
N LYS A 80 15.30 -12.10 -5.32
CA LYS A 80 15.64 -10.68 -5.55
C LYS A 80 14.41 -9.86 -5.94
N LEU A 81 13.55 -10.40 -6.80
CA LEU A 81 12.28 -9.75 -7.17
C LEU A 81 11.33 -9.68 -5.98
N THR A 82 11.32 -10.71 -5.14
CA THR A 82 10.52 -10.72 -3.91
C THR A 82 10.98 -9.62 -2.94
N TRP A 83 12.30 -9.44 -2.77
CA TRP A 83 12.87 -8.34 -1.99
C TRP A 83 12.48 -6.98 -2.55
N LEU A 84 12.70 -6.77 -3.86
CA LEU A 84 12.38 -5.51 -4.53
C LEU A 84 10.90 -5.15 -4.37
N HIS A 85 10.01 -6.09 -4.68
CA HIS A 85 8.58 -5.91 -4.54
C HIS A 85 8.16 -5.59 -3.09
N THR A 86 8.68 -6.35 -2.13
CA THR A 86 8.33 -6.19 -0.71
C THR A 86 8.73 -4.81 -0.21
N LEU A 87 9.96 -4.38 -0.46
CA LEU A 87 10.45 -3.07 -0.03
C LEU A 87 9.69 -1.93 -0.71
N LEU A 88 9.47 -2.03 -2.02
CA LEU A 88 8.75 -1.01 -2.78
C LEU A 88 7.31 -0.86 -2.27
N THR A 89 6.62 -1.98 -2.03
CA THR A 89 5.26 -1.99 -1.47
C THR A 89 5.21 -1.34 -0.10
N ILE A 90 6.14 -1.69 0.81
CA ILE A 90 6.21 -1.11 2.16
C ILE A 90 6.46 0.40 2.09
N ILE A 91 7.43 0.84 1.29
CA ILE A 91 7.76 2.26 1.14
C ILE A 91 6.55 3.04 0.64
N MET A 92 5.86 2.55 -0.39
CA MET A 92 4.67 3.22 -0.92
C MET A 92 3.55 3.30 0.12
N LEU A 93 3.27 2.22 0.86
CA LEU A 93 2.26 2.22 1.91
C LEU A 93 2.59 3.19 3.06
N LEU A 94 3.86 3.29 3.45
CA LEU A 94 4.31 4.25 4.46
C LEU A 94 4.13 5.69 3.98
N ILE A 95 4.48 5.98 2.73
CA ILE A 95 4.26 7.31 2.15
C ILE A 95 2.76 7.64 2.11
N PHE A 96 1.90 6.70 1.75
CA PHE A 96 0.44 6.89 1.80
C PHE A 96 -0.06 7.21 3.21
N ALA A 97 0.30 6.39 4.20
CA ALA A 97 -0.10 6.59 5.58
C ALA A 97 0.35 7.97 6.11
N PHE A 98 1.59 8.35 5.80
CA PHE A 98 2.17 9.61 6.24
C PHE A 98 1.56 10.82 5.52
N SER A 99 1.33 10.71 4.21
CA SER A 99 0.68 11.77 3.42
C SER A 99 -0.71 12.08 3.96
N SER A 100 -1.51 11.06 4.28
CA SER A 100 -2.83 11.23 4.88
C SER A 100 -2.78 11.84 6.28
N LEU A 101 -1.73 11.57 7.06
CA LEU A 101 -1.53 12.20 8.37
C LEU A 101 -1.19 13.69 8.24
N ILE A 102 -0.32 14.06 7.30
CA ILE A 102 0.07 15.46 7.10
C ILE A 102 -1.12 16.28 6.60
N ASP A 103 -1.87 15.81 5.61
CA ASP A 103 -3.00 16.58 5.06
C ASP A 103 -4.06 16.93 6.11
N ASN A 104 -4.28 16.03 7.08
CA ASN A 104 -5.20 16.27 8.19
C ASN A 104 -4.71 17.29 9.20
N ASN A 105 -3.42 17.27 9.54
CA ASN A 105 -2.87 18.09 10.61
C ASN A 105 -2.27 19.42 10.13
N TYR A 106 -1.72 19.43 8.92
CA TYR A 106 -1.02 20.55 8.30
C TYR A 106 -1.33 20.56 6.79
N PRO A 107 -2.46 21.14 6.38
CA PRO A 107 -2.82 21.20 4.96
C PRO A 107 -1.70 21.87 4.18
N ILE A 108 -1.05 21.10 3.31
CA ILE A 108 0.09 21.58 2.50
C ILE A 108 -0.39 22.57 1.43
N ASP A 109 -1.68 22.55 1.11
CA ASP A 109 -2.29 23.45 0.14
C ASP A 109 -3.51 24.15 0.77
N PRO A 110 -3.53 25.50 0.81
CA PRO A 110 -4.68 26.27 1.28
C PRO A 110 -5.83 26.31 0.26
N THR A 111 -5.67 25.74 -0.94
CA THR A 111 -6.73 25.76 -1.96
C THR A 111 -7.98 24.99 -1.50
N PRO A 112 -9.19 25.59 -1.65
CA PRO A 112 -10.42 24.90 -1.35
C PRO A 112 -10.56 23.67 -2.26
N LYS A 113 -10.70 22.48 -1.67
CA LYS A 113 -10.90 21.19 -2.39
C LYS A 113 -12.21 21.10 -3.20
N ARG A 114 -12.90 22.22 -3.46
CA ARG A 114 -14.34 22.31 -3.78
C ARG A 114 -14.70 22.95 -5.12
N TYR A 115 -13.75 23.37 -5.96
CA TYR A 115 -14.08 23.97 -7.26
C TYR A 115 -13.59 23.11 -8.42
N TYR A 116 -14.48 22.29 -8.97
CA TYR A 116 -14.34 21.74 -10.30
C TYR A 116 -14.93 22.74 -11.29
N ASP A 117 -14.15 23.75 -11.67
CA ASP A 117 -14.55 24.58 -12.80
C ASP A 117 -14.33 23.79 -14.09
N TYR A 118 -15.42 23.24 -14.64
CA TYR A 118 -15.44 22.48 -15.88
C TYR A 118 -15.62 23.38 -17.13
N SER A 119 -15.66 24.71 -16.97
CA SER A 119 -15.92 25.64 -18.08
C SER A 119 -14.69 25.88 -18.98
N GLU A 120 -13.49 25.52 -18.53
CA GLU A 120 -12.26 25.52 -19.33
C GLU A 120 -11.65 24.12 -19.43
N TRP A 121 -10.98 23.79 -20.54
CA TRP A 121 -10.18 22.56 -20.73
C TRP A 121 -8.88 22.61 -19.90
N ASN A 122 -9.03 22.86 -18.60
CA ASN A 122 -7.98 22.99 -17.60
C ASN A 122 -7.97 21.79 -16.64
N SER A 123 -8.40 20.60 -17.09
CA SER A 123 -8.47 19.38 -16.27
C SER A 123 -7.16 19.03 -15.55
N PHE A 124 -6.02 19.52 -16.04
CA PHE A 124 -4.69 19.36 -15.41
C PHE A 124 -4.26 20.50 -14.47
N LYS A 125 -4.94 21.66 -14.49
CA LYS A 125 -4.70 22.78 -13.56
C LYS A 125 -5.53 22.67 -12.28
N ALA A 126 -6.60 21.88 -12.27
CA ALA A 126 -7.45 21.63 -11.10
C ALA A 126 -6.78 20.78 -10.00
N PHE A 127 -5.67 20.10 -10.31
CA PHE A 127 -4.93 19.31 -9.34
C PHE A 127 -3.77 20.11 -8.75
N SER A 128 -3.80 20.30 -7.43
CA SER A 128 -2.65 20.78 -6.67
C SER A 128 -1.41 19.90 -6.93
N SER A 129 -0.22 20.49 -6.80
CA SER A 129 1.05 19.74 -6.88
C SER A 129 1.05 18.55 -5.92
N TYR A 130 0.43 18.70 -4.75
CA TYR A 130 0.25 17.63 -3.78
C TYR A 130 -0.56 16.45 -4.33
N THR A 131 -1.72 16.70 -4.96
CA THR A 131 -2.56 15.65 -5.53
C THR A 131 -1.86 14.91 -6.67
N LYS A 132 -1.09 15.63 -7.50
CA LYS A 132 -0.29 15.03 -8.58
C LYS A 132 0.79 14.08 -8.04
N ILE A 133 1.44 14.46 -6.94
CA ILE A 133 2.45 13.62 -6.28
C ILE A 133 1.81 12.34 -5.72
N ILE A 134 0.66 12.44 -5.04
CA ILE A 134 -0.07 11.26 -4.54
C ILE A 134 -0.48 10.33 -5.69
N ALA A 135 -0.99 10.88 -6.80
CA ALA A 135 -1.36 10.08 -7.96
C ALA A 135 -0.15 9.34 -8.56
N LEU A 136 1.02 9.98 -8.62
CA LEU A 136 2.25 9.34 -9.06
C LEU A 136 2.68 8.20 -8.13
N ILE A 137 2.63 8.43 -6.81
CA ILE A 137 2.92 7.39 -5.79
C ILE A 137 1.98 6.19 -5.96
N PHE A 138 0.70 6.45 -6.20
CA PHE A 138 -0.29 5.41 -6.47
C PHE A 138 0.05 4.60 -7.72
N LEU A 139 0.44 5.29 -8.81
CA LEU A 139 0.82 4.63 -10.04
C LEU A 139 2.08 3.76 -9.84
N VAL A 140 3.07 4.24 -9.10
CA VAL A 140 4.27 3.46 -8.73
C VAL A 140 3.90 2.26 -7.86
N PHE A 141 2.97 2.40 -6.93
CA PHE A 141 2.45 1.29 -6.14
C PHE A 141 1.78 0.22 -7.02
N LEU A 142 0.97 0.61 -8.01
CA LEU A 142 0.39 -0.32 -8.98
C LEU A 142 1.46 -1.00 -9.84
N ALA A 143 2.46 -0.24 -10.29
CA ALA A 143 3.60 -0.80 -11.03
C ALA A 143 4.40 -1.81 -10.19
N ALA A 144 4.51 -1.58 -8.87
CA ALA A 144 5.11 -2.56 -7.96
C ALA A 144 4.34 -3.90 -7.99
N GLN A 145 3.01 -3.88 -8.03
CA GLN A 145 2.20 -5.10 -8.07
C GLN A 145 2.46 -5.93 -9.34
N VAL A 146 2.88 -5.30 -10.44
CA VAL A 146 3.30 -6.04 -11.65
C VAL A 146 4.53 -6.92 -11.37
N ILE A 147 5.44 -6.51 -10.48
CA ILE A 147 6.60 -7.31 -10.07
C ILE A 147 6.14 -8.60 -9.37
N LEU A 148 5.11 -8.53 -8.53
CA LEU A 148 4.50 -9.71 -7.91
C LEU A 148 4.00 -10.68 -8.98
N VAL A 149 3.21 -10.19 -9.94
CA VAL A 149 2.64 -11.01 -11.03
C VAL A 149 3.75 -11.65 -11.86
N ILE A 150 4.75 -10.88 -12.28
CA ILE A 150 5.90 -11.40 -13.06
C ILE A 150 6.64 -12.50 -12.28
N ASN A 151 6.90 -12.27 -10.99
CA ASN A 151 7.67 -13.20 -10.18
C ASN A 151 6.93 -14.54 -9.96
N LEU A 152 5.60 -14.51 -9.88
CA LEU A 152 4.78 -15.72 -9.79
C LEU A 152 4.61 -16.41 -11.15
N ALA A 153 4.27 -15.65 -12.20
CA ALA A 153 4.08 -16.17 -13.54
C ALA A 153 5.36 -16.86 -14.07
N ALA A 154 6.51 -16.22 -13.96
CA ALA A 154 7.79 -16.80 -14.37
C ALA A 154 8.12 -18.08 -13.59
N GLY A 155 7.69 -18.18 -12.33
CA GLY A 155 7.94 -19.37 -11.51
C GLY A 155 7.04 -20.54 -11.88
N THR A 156 5.79 -20.27 -12.30
CA THR A 156 4.91 -21.33 -12.86
C THR A 156 5.47 -21.91 -14.16
N ILE A 157 6.04 -21.08 -15.04
CA ILE A 157 6.63 -21.54 -16.32
C ILE A 157 7.88 -22.39 -16.08
N ARG A 158 8.68 -22.07 -15.06
CA ARG A 158 9.94 -22.79 -14.75
C ARG A 158 9.71 -24.14 -14.09
N LEU A 159 8.58 -24.36 -13.42
CA LEU A 159 8.30 -25.63 -12.77
C LEU A 159 8.09 -26.70 -13.86
N PRO A 160 8.94 -27.74 -13.96
CA PRO A 160 8.64 -28.86 -14.83
C PRO A 160 7.33 -29.45 -14.34
N ARG A 161 6.30 -29.41 -15.19
CA ARG A 161 5.03 -30.09 -14.95
C ARG A 161 5.39 -31.53 -14.63
N LYS A 162 5.32 -31.93 -13.36
CA LYS A 162 5.27 -33.36 -13.02
C LYS A 162 4.06 -33.88 -13.79
N ARG A 163 4.34 -34.61 -14.87
CA ARG A 163 3.36 -35.44 -15.54
C ARG A 163 3.16 -36.61 -14.58
N ASP A 164 2.05 -36.57 -13.86
CA ASP A 164 1.47 -37.77 -13.26
C ASP A 164 0.93 -38.66 -14.39
#